data_AF-A0A7W7RP86-F1
#
_entry.id   AF-A0A7W7RP86-F1
#
_cell.length_a   1.000
_cell.length_b   1.000
_cell.length_c   1.000
_cell.angle_alpha   90.00
_cell.angle_beta   90.00
_cell.angle_gamma   90.00
#
_symmetry.space_group_name_H-M   'P 1'
#
loop_
_entity.id
_entity.type
_entity.pdbx_description
1 polymer ?
#
loop_
_entity_poly.entity_id
_entity_poly.type
_entity_poly.pdbx_seq_one_letter_code
_entity_poly.pdbx_strand_id
1 'polypeptide(L)' 'MSSPTAPLAAAAREHHAAAAPGSLQRRAAGCAGVVLATTRTINGARRELRQADLDDEVRAAALDLIDQLTEGPTE' A
#
# COMPACT_ATOMS: atom_id res chain seq x y z
N MET A 1 -11.51 17.92 -6.11
CA MET A 1 -10.33 17.23 -6.69
C MET A 1 -10.21 15.88 -6.00
N SER A 2 -10.38 14.77 -6.73
CA SER A 2 -10.18 13.43 -6.18
C SER A 2 -8.70 13.24 -5.81
N SER A 3 -8.40 12.74 -4.61
CA SER A 3 -7.02 12.48 -4.20
C SER A 3 -6.37 11.45 -5.13
N PRO A 4 -5.13 11.64 -5.60
CA PRO A 4 -4.44 10.69 -6.47
C PRO A 4 -4.24 9.31 -5.81
N THR A 5 -4.33 9.25 -4.49
CA THR A 5 -4.20 8.03 -3.69
C THR A 5 -5.48 7.20 -3.61
N ALA A 6 -6.65 7.76 -3.94
CA ALA A 6 -7.93 7.05 -3.86
C ALA A 6 -8.01 5.81 -4.78
N PRO A 7 -7.65 5.87 -6.08
CA PRO A 7 -7.62 4.67 -6.93
C PRO A 7 -6.56 3.65 -6.46
N LEU A 8 -5.40 4.12 -5.96
CA LEU A 8 -4.35 3.25 -5.43
C LEU A 8 -4.82 2.53 -4.16
N ALA A 9 -5.58 3.21 -3.29
CA ALA A 9 -6.16 2.60 -2.10
C ALA A 9 -7.19 1.52 -2.45
N ALA A 10 -7.96 1.71 -3.53
CA ALA A 10 -8.86 0.67 -4.04
C ALA A 10 -8.08 -0.54 -4.55
N ALA A 11 -7.06 -0.33 -5.38
CA ALA A 11 -6.20 -1.41 -5.87
C ALA A 11 -5.52 -2.18 -4.74
N ALA A 12 -4.95 -1.50 -3.74
CA ALA A 12 -4.36 -2.15 -2.57
C ALA A 12 -5.36 -3.01 -1.79
N ARG A 13 -6.64 -2.62 -1.73
CA ARG A 13 -7.70 -3.45 -1.11
C ARG A 13 -8.00 -4.69 -1.94
N GLU A 14 -7.95 -4.61 -3.27
CA GLU A 14 -8.10 -5.77 -4.15
C GLU A 14 -6.94 -6.77 -3.94
N HIS A 15 -5.70 -6.28 -3.86
CA HIS A 15 -4.54 -7.11 -3.49
C HIS A 15 -4.71 -7.76 -2.11
N HIS A 16 -5.21 -7.02 -1.11
CA HIS A 16 -5.49 -7.57 0.22
C HIS A 16 -6.56 -8.67 0.17
N ALA A 17 -7.62 -8.48 -0.61
CA ALA A 17 -8.71 -9.45 -0.75
C ALA A 17 -8.25 -10.72 -1.49
N ALA A 18 -7.38 -10.59 -2.50
CA ALA A 18 -6.84 -11.70 -3.27
C ALA A 18 -5.74 -12.49 -2.51
N ALA A 19 -5.04 -11.86 -1.57
CA ALA A 19 -3.94 -12.49 -0.86
C ALA A 19 -4.40 -13.53 0.20
N ALA A 20 -3.62 -14.60 0.32
CA ALA A 20 -3.88 -15.69 1.27
C ALA A 20 -4.00 -15.15 2.71
N PRO A 21 -4.98 -15.63 3.51
CA PRO A 21 -5.10 -15.26 4.92
C PRO A 21 -3.80 -15.47 5.69
N GLY A 22 -3.40 -14.48 6.48
CA GLY A 22 -2.18 -14.54 7.29
C GLY A 22 -0.85 -14.32 6.55
N SER A 23 -0.87 -14.27 5.20
CA SER A 23 0.35 -14.04 4.40
C SER A 23 0.93 -12.64 4.59
N LEU A 24 2.24 -12.52 4.32
CA LEU A 24 2.96 -11.25 4.30
C LEU A 24 2.31 -10.27 3.31
N GLN A 25 1.96 -10.74 2.11
CA GLN A 25 1.33 -9.92 1.06
C GLN A 25 -0.01 -9.34 1.53
N ARG A 26 -0.81 -10.13 2.25
CA ARG A 26 -2.08 -9.64 2.79
C ARG A 26 -1.87 -8.53 3.82
N ARG A 27 -0.94 -8.71 4.75
CA ARG A 27 -0.60 -7.69 5.76
C ARG A 27 -0.10 -6.40 5.08
N ALA A 28 0.84 -6.55 4.15
CA ALA A 28 1.42 -5.45 3.39
C ALA A 28 0.35 -4.66 2.61
N ALA A 29 -0.55 -5.36 1.90
CA ALA A 29 -1.64 -4.75 1.15
C ALA A 29 -2.66 -4.02 2.05
N GLY A 30 -2.92 -4.58 3.24
CA GLY A 30 -3.73 -3.89 4.26
C GLY A 30 -3.09 -2.59 4.72
N CYS A 31 -1.81 -2.62 5.09
CA CYS A 31 -1.06 -1.43 5.51
C CYS A 31 -1.00 -0.37 4.41
N ALA A 32 -0.62 -0.77 3.18
CA ALA A 32 -0.59 0.11 2.01
C ALA A 32 -1.96 0.75 1.75
N GLY A 33 -3.03 -0.05 1.77
CA GLY A 33 -4.39 0.43 1.55
C GLY A 33 -4.86 1.44 2.61
N VAL A 34 -4.49 1.23 3.88
CA VAL A 34 -4.79 2.17 4.96
C VAL A 34 -4.06 3.50 4.74
N VAL A 35 -2.74 3.48 4.53
CA VAL A 35 -1.98 4.74 4.37
C VAL A 35 -2.36 5.50 3.10
N LEU A 36 -2.68 4.80 2.01
CA LEU A 36 -3.15 5.44 0.78
C LEU A 36 -4.54 6.08 0.98
N ALA A 37 -5.40 5.46 1.79
CA ALA A 37 -6.73 5.99 2.09
C ALA A 37 -6.70 7.20 3.05
N THR A 38 -5.72 7.27 3.96
CA THR A 38 -5.62 8.33 4.96
C THR A 38 -4.72 9.50 4.54
N THR A 39 -3.89 9.31 3.50
CA THR A 39 -3.01 10.36 2.97
C THR A 39 -3.51 10.93 1.66
N ARG A 40 -3.05 12.14 1.32
CA ARG A 40 -3.41 12.84 0.08
C ARG A 40 -2.36 12.69 -1.03
N THR A 41 -1.19 12.16 -0.72
CA THR A 41 -0.06 12.03 -1.65
C THR A 41 0.67 10.72 -1.44
N ILE A 42 1.25 10.17 -2.51
CA ILE A 42 2.07 8.95 -2.48
C ILE A 42 3.26 9.12 -1.54
N ASN A 43 3.94 10.28 -1.60
CA ASN A 43 5.07 10.58 -0.71
C ASN A 43 4.64 10.63 0.76
N GLY A 44 3.42 11.10 1.05
CA GLY A 44 2.82 11.02 2.37
C GLY A 44 2.64 9.57 2.82
N ALA A 45 2.01 8.74 1.98
CA ALA A 45 1.82 7.32 2.27
C ALA A 45 3.13 6.58 2.56
N ARG A 46 4.17 6.80 1.73
CA ARG A 46 5.51 6.22 1.93
C ARG A 46 6.14 6.66 3.25
N ARG A 47 5.99 7.95 3.61
CA ARG A 47 6.50 8.48 4.88
C ARG A 47 5.80 7.83 6.08
N GLU A 48 4.46 7.76 6.05
CA GLU A 48 3.68 7.14 7.12
C GLU A 48 4.09 5.67 7.33
N LEU A 49 4.26 4.89 6.25
CA LEU A 49 4.74 3.50 6.37
C LEU A 49 6.14 3.38 6.99
N ARG A 50 7.05 4.30 6.67
CA ARG A 50 8.40 4.30 7.27
C ARG A 50 8.38 4.66 8.76
N GLN A 51 7.36 5.38 9.21
CA GLN A 51 7.21 5.82 10.60
C GLN A 51 6.32 4.87 11.42
N ALA A 52 5.51 4.04 10.77
CA ALA A 52 4.63 3.09 11.44
C ALA A 52 5.42 2.04 12.22
N ASP A 53 4.88 1.59 13.35
CA ASP A 53 5.43 0.45 14.07
C ASP A 53 4.95 -0.84 13.38
N LEU A 54 5.80 -1.40 12.51
CA LEU A 54 5.53 -2.55 11.65
C LEU A 54 6.78 -3.43 11.62
N ASP A 55 6.58 -4.73 11.43
CA ASP A 55 7.65 -5.65 11.07
C ASP A 55 8.35 -5.14 9.79
N ASP A 56 9.68 -5.21 9.75
CA ASP A 56 10.47 -4.68 8.62
C ASP A 56 10.09 -5.32 7.29
N GLU A 57 9.76 -6.62 7.30
CA GLU A 57 9.29 -7.33 6.11
C GLU A 57 7.93 -6.81 5.62
N VAL A 58 6.99 -6.54 6.53
CA VAL A 58 5.66 -5.99 6.21
C VAL A 58 5.80 -4.58 5.66
N ARG A 59 6.67 -3.77 6.28
CA ARG A 59 6.98 -2.41 5.86
C ARG A 59 7.60 -2.39 4.47
N ALA A 60 8.61 -3.22 4.22
CA ALA A 60 9.27 -3.32 2.92
C ALA A 60 8.28 -3.76 1.83
N ALA A 61 7.49 -4.81 2.08
CA ALA A 61 6.48 -5.29 1.15
C ALA A 61 5.36 -4.27 0.90
N ALA A 62 4.97 -3.49 1.90
CA ALA A 62 3.95 -2.44 1.73
C ALA A 62 4.47 -1.27 0.88
N LEU A 63 5.74 -0.88 1.07
CA LEU A 63 6.39 0.14 0.24
C LEU A 63 6.54 -0.34 -1.21
N ASP A 64 7.00 -1.58 -1.41
CA ASP A 64 7.13 -2.21 -2.72
C ASP A 64 5.78 -2.27 -3.45
N LEU A 65 4.71 -2.66 -2.76
CA LEU A 65 3.36 -2.64 -3.34
C LEU A 65 2.92 -1.23 -3.74
N ILE A 66 3.21 -0.20 -2.94
CA ILE A 66 2.92 1.19 -3.34
C ILE A 66 3.68 1.54 -4.61
N ASP A 67 4.96 1.17 -4.69
CA ASP A 67 5.80 1.46 -5.85
C ASP A 67 5.23 0.79 -7.11
N GLN A 68 4.91 -0.51 -7.05
CA GLN A 68 4.25 -1.26 -8.13
C GLN A 68 2.93 -0.61 -8.58
N LEU A 69 2.08 -0.20 -7.64
CA LEU A 69 0.80 0.43 -7.95
C LEU A 69 0.97 1.82 -8.59
N THR A 70 2.10 2.49 -8.36
CA THR A 70 2.36 3.84 -8.88
C THR A 70 3.09 3.86 -10.21
N GLU A 71 3.91 2.84 -10.49
CA GLU A 71 4.64 2.71 -11.76
C GLU A 71 3.76 2.11 -12.87
N GLY A 72 2.64 1.46 -12.51
CA GLY A 72 1.77 0.75 -13.44
C GLY A 72 2.41 -0.57 -13.89
N PRO A 73 1.66 -1.50 -14.51
CA PRO A 73 2.26 -2.71 -15.07
C PRO A 73 3.27 -2.28 -16.14
N THR A 74 4.56 -2.44 -15.86
CA THR A 74 5.57 -2.50 -16.91
C THR A 74 5.20 -3.68 -17.80
N GLU A 75 4.74 -3.37 -19.01
CA GLU A 75 4.52 -4.33 -20.10
C GLU A 75 5.79 -5.15 -20.40
#